data_AF-I8VZU2-F1
#
_entry.id   AF-I8VZU2-F1
#
_cell.length_a   1.000
_cell.length_b   1.000
_cell.length_c   1.000
_cell.angle_alpha   90.00
_cell.angle_beta   90.00
_cell.angle_gamma   90.00
#
_symmetry.space_group_name_H-M   'P 1'
#
loop_
_entity.id
_entity.type
_entity.pdbx_description
1 polymer ?
#
loop_
_entity_poly.entity_id
_entity_poly.type
_entity_poly.pdbx_seq_one_letter_code
_entity_poly.pdbx_strand_id
1 'polypeptide(L)'
;MNLLRLKHLFAGCLLAVSTLPAWGQSAPTLAIRIDDLGAFHSVNEACIQTYQSGIARSVEVMPVAAWYPEAVRLLKENPGLDAGLHLVITSEWENVKWRPLTHCPSLTDENGYFYPMMGANPAYPGQSVMENKWDIKEVEQEFRAQIEMTLKNIPQLSHMTGHMLSTGFTKEVNELVLRLAKEYNLPSIDRMDSPEDYRFTYIGYDGPSRTSAEKEESFIRSLNKLEAGKRYLFLDHPALDNEEMRTVFHIGYEQVALDRQGVTDLLTSPRVKQVIEDKGIKLISINQLTKGLPRSTASKKLEKAMEKYLDAVQKANQDLHSIMIVQHGNVLAEKWIGEGKEDEPHILSSVSKTFTASAVGLLISEGRLKLTDKVISFFPDKLPANVSENLKAMTIRDLLTMTCGHDTAPSVNTQATETPVKDWVEQFLAHPVEHKPGTFFAYNSLGTYMLSAIVQKVTGEKLVDYLYPRLFRPLGIVNVKWQESPQGINCGGWGLYLKTEDLAKMGQLFLQKGKWNDRQVLSEEWIAETSARANGANGQYILVIPEKDAVIAVTAHIGDMQVELDLIWKYLLPAL
;
A
#
# COMPACT_ATOMS: atom_id res chain seq x y z
N MET A 1 2.37 2.97 56.04
CA MET A 1 0.89 2.96 56.18
C MET A 1 0.43 4.35 56.61
N ASN A 2 0.12 5.20 55.63
CA ASN A 2 -1.19 5.74 55.28
C ASN A 2 -1.47 7.16 55.83
N LEU A 3 -1.25 8.13 54.93
CA LEU A 3 -1.76 9.51 55.01
C LEU A 3 -3.08 9.65 54.24
N LEU A 4 -4.03 10.31 54.91
CA LEU A 4 -4.99 11.32 54.43
C LEU A 4 -5.02 11.70 52.93
N ARG A 5 -6.25 11.65 52.36
CA ARG A 5 -7.01 12.73 51.67
C ARG A 5 -7.83 12.15 50.51
N LEU A 6 -9.16 12.26 50.57
CA LEU A 6 -9.96 12.49 49.36
C LEU A 6 -11.31 13.13 49.74
N LYS A 7 -11.46 14.42 49.40
CA LYS A 7 -12.72 15.14 49.33
C LYS A 7 -12.75 15.87 47.98
N HIS A 8 -13.80 15.59 47.22
CA HIS A 8 -14.37 16.35 46.09
C HIS A 8 -13.51 16.60 44.85
N LEU A 9 -13.83 15.86 43.78
CA LEU A 9 -13.95 16.44 42.43
C LEU A 9 -15.20 15.83 41.76
N PHE A 10 -16.24 16.65 41.61
CA PHE A 10 -17.33 16.40 40.68
C PHE A 10 -16.76 16.63 39.27
N ALA A 11 -16.57 15.56 38.51
CA ALA A 11 -16.33 15.64 37.07
C ALA A 11 -17.65 15.28 36.37
N GLY A 12 -18.30 16.28 35.80
CA GLY A 12 -19.45 16.07 34.93
C GLY A 12 -19.01 15.30 33.68
N CYS A 13 -19.46 14.05 33.56
CA CYS A 13 -19.43 13.34 32.29
C CYS A 13 -20.46 13.98 31.36
N LEU A 14 -20.00 14.88 30.50
CA LEU A 14 -20.68 15.18 29.24
C LEU A 14 -20.64 13.88 28.42
N LEU A 15 -21.74 13.14 28.45
CA LEU A 15 -22.03 12.11 27.46
C LEU A 15 -22.17 12.81 26.11
N ALA A 16 -21.07 12.88 25.36
CA ALA A 16 -21.14 13.11 23.94
C ALA A 16 -21.92 11.93 23.35
N VAL A 17 -23.18 12.17 23.02
CA VAL A 17 -23.99 11.25 22.22
C VAL A 17 -23.38 11.29 20.82
N SER A 18 -22.35 10.47 20.59
CA SER A 18 -21.94 10.14 19.24
C SER A 18 -23.08 9.32 18.64
N THR A 19 -23.84 9.95 17.73
CA THR A 19 -24.69 9.19 16.82
C THR A 19 -23.74 8.34 15.97
N LEU A 20 -23.53 7.09 16.39
CA LEU A 20 -22.87 6.11 15.53
C LEU A 20 -23.61 6.12 14.19
N PRO A 21 -22.92 6.33 13.06
CA PRO A 21 -23.58 6.20 11.77
C PRO A 21 -24.20 4.80 11.71
N ALA A 22 -25.45 4.74 11.26
CA ALA A 22 -26.06 3.47 10.89
C ALA A 22 -25.12 2.74 9.93
N TRP A 23 -25.00 1.43 10.07
CA TRP A 23 -24.30 0.59 9.12
C TRP A 23 -24.77 0.98 7.70
N GLY A 24 -23.84 1.37 6.83
CA GLY A 24 -24.14 1.61 5.41
C GLY A 24 -24.38 3.06 4.95
N GLN A 25 -24.39 4.09 5.81
CA GLN A 25 -24.29 5.48 5.31
C GLN A 25 -22.82 5.90 5.25
N SER A 26 -22.21 5.85 4.06
CA SER A 26 -20.80 6.17 3.88
C SER A 26 -20.55 7.66 4.06
N ALA A 27 -19.58 8.00 4.91
CA ALA A 27 -19.03 9.34 4.98
C ALA A 27 -18.54 9.81 3.60
N PRO A 28 -18.54 11.13 3.31
CA PRO A 28 -17.78 11.65 2.18
C PRO A 28 -16.32 11.23 2.32
N THR A 29 -15.70 10.80 1.23
CA THR A 29 -14.26 10.51 1.19
C THR A 29 -13.52 11.62 0.46
N LEU A 30 -12.35 11.99 0.96
CA LEU A 30 -11.53 13.05 0.39
C LEU A 30 -10.09 12.58 0.26
N ALA A 31 -9.62 12.43 -0.97
CA ALA A 31 -8.20 12.27 -1.26
C ALA A 31 -7.49 13.63 -1.18
N ILE A 32 -6.42 13.69 -0.40
CA ILE A 32 -5.54 14.87 -0.32
C ILE A 32 -4.20 14.48 -0.92
N ARG A 33 -3.94 15.00 -2.12
CA ARG A 33 -2.70 14.85 -2.87
C ARG A 33 -1.87 16.12 -2.76
N ILE A 34 -0.55 15.97 -2.66
CA ILE A 34 0.38 17.09 -2.71
C ILE A 34 1.43 16.83 -3.78
N ASP A 35 1.69 17.84 -4.60
CA ASP A 35 2.51 17.67 -5.80
C ASP A 35 3.95 18.21 -5.57
N ASP A 36 4.85 17.88 -6.50
CA ASP A 36 6.23 18.37 -6.62
C ASP A 36 7.29 17.87 -5.61
N LEU A 37 7.09 16.74 -4.94
CA LEU A 37 8.13 16.18 -4.07
C LEU A 37 9.40 15.85 -4.88
N GLY A 38 10.54 16.32 -4.41
CA GLY A 38 11.83 16.22 -5.09
C GLY A 38 12.21 17.46 -5.90
N ALA A 39 11.29 18.42 -6.11
CA ALA A 39 11.59 19.68 -6.79
C ALA A 39 12.62 20.53 -6.03
N PHE A 40 12.35 20.77 -4.74
CA PHE A 40 13.12 21.64 -3.85
C PHE A 40 13.19 21.04 -2.44
N HIS A 41 14.22 21.36 -1.67
CA HIS A 41 14.32 20.93 -0.27
C HIS A 41 13.11 21.43 0.54
N SER A 42 12.74 22.68 0.32
CA SER A 42 11.60 23.32 0.98
C SER A 42 10.26 22.66 0.67
N VAL A 43 10.11 22.12 -0.54
CA VAL A 43 8.91 21.34 -0.93
C VAL A 43 8.96 19.97 -0.24
N ASN A 44 10.13 19.33 -0.19
CA ASN A 44 10.32 18.07 0.54
C ASN A 44 9.92 18.18 2.02
N GLU A 45 10.44 19.19 2.72
CA GLU A 45 10.12 19.44 4.13
C GLU A 45 8.62 19.69 4.34
N ALA A 46 8.02 20.57 3.53
CA ALA A 46 6.61 20.90 3.62
C ALA A 46 5.70 19.69 3.32
N CYS A 47 6.06 18.86 2.34
CA CYS A 47 5.31 17.65 2.03
C CYS A 47 5.28 16.67 3.22
N ILE A 48 6.43 16.45 3.87
CA ILE A 48 6.50 15.59 5.05
C ILE A 48 5.76 16.22 6.23
N GLN A 49 5.88 17.54 6.43
CA GLN A 49 5.17 18.25 7.49
C GLN A 49 3.64 18.16 7.34
N THR A 50 3.11 18.35 6.13
CA THR A 50 1.67 18.28 5.84
C THR A 50 1.11 16.86 5.94
N TYR A 51 1.95 15.83 5.82
CA TYR A 51 1.59 14.45 6.15
C TYR A 51 1.63 14.17 7.66
N GLN A 52 2.77 14.42 8.31
CA GLN A 52 2.99 14.07 9.72
C GLN A 52 2.11 14.89 10.68
N SER A 53 1.94 16.17 10.36
CA SER A 53 1.22 17.14 11.19
C SER A 53 0.01 17.72 10.47
N GLY A 54 -0.50 17.07 9.42
CA GLY A 54 -1.57 17.63 8.60
C GLY A 54 -2.52 16.58 8.02
N ILE A 55 -3.17 16.97 6.92
CA ILE A 55 -4.24 16.18 6.28
C ILE A 55 -3.80 15.49 5.00
N ALA A 56 -2.56 15.68 4.53
CA ALA A 56 -2.06 15.03 3.32
C ALA A 56 -2.01 13.50 3.48
N ARG A 57 -2.35 12.77 2.42
CA ARG A 57 -2.33 11.29 2.41
C ARG A 57 -1.55 10.70 1.25
N SER A 58 -1.36 11.47 0.17
CA SER A 58 -0.55 11.07 -0.99
C SER A 58 0.35 12.20 -1.45
N VAL A 59 1.50 11.85 -2.02
CA VAL A 59 2.49 12.79 -2.57
C VAL A 59 3.01 12.34 -3.93
N GLU A 60 3.25 13.30 -4.84
CA GLU A 60 3.74 13.05 -6.20
C GLU A 60 5.23 13.39 -6.33
N VAL A 61 6.04 12.40 -6.72
CA VAL A 61 7.50 12.53 -6.77
C VAL A 61 8.00 12.83 -8.18
N MET A 62 8.87 13.82 -8.33
CA MET A 62 9.48 14.23 -9.59
C MET A 62 10.90 13.64 -9.75
N PRO A 63 11.11 12.58 -10.57
CA PRO A 63 12.40 11.91 -10.67
C PRO A 63 13.49 12.69 -11.41
N VAL A 64 13.12 13.71 -12.18
CA VAL A 64 14.04 14.57 -12.93
C VAL A 64 14.61 15.73 -12.09
N ALA A 65 14.02 15.99 -10.93
CA ALA A 65 14.34 17.14 -10.12
C ALA A 65 15.53 16.91 -9.18
N ALA A 66 16.21 18.00 -8.80
CA ALA A 66 17.50 17.96 -8.12
C ALA A 66 17.43 17.34 -6.71
N TRP A 67 16.30 17.51 -6.01
CA TRP A 67 16.10 17.00 -4.64
C TRP A 67 15.42 15.62 -4.60
N TYR A 68 15.35 14.92 -5.73
CA TYR A 68 14.83 13.56 -5.82
C TYR A 68 15.51 12.55 -4.85
N PRO A 69 16.85 12.52 -4.71
CA PRO A 69 17.49 11.59 -3.76
C PRO A 69 17.05 11.80 -2.31
N GLU A 70 16.79 13.04 -1.91
CA GLU A 70 16.23 13.34 -0.59
C GLU A 70 14.78 12.86 -0.47
N ALA A 71 13.95 13.13 -1.48
CA ALA A 71 12.57 12.66 -1.51
C ALA A 71 12.48 11.12 -1.31
N VAL A 72 13.34 10.36 -1.99
CA VAL A 72 13.44 8.89 -1.82
C VAL A 72 13.77 8.51 -0.37
N ARG A 73 14.70 9.22 0.28
CA ARG A 73 15.07 8.98 1.69
C ARG A 73 13.89 9.28 2.61
N LEU A 74 13.24 10.44 2.44
CA LEU A 74 12.12 10.87 3.27
C LEU A 74 10.92 9.93 3.18
N LEU A 75 10.62 9.40 1.99
CA LEU A 75 9.56 8.39 1.82
C LEU A 75 9.88 7.07 2.54
N LYS A 76 11.14 6.65 2.58
CA LYS A 76 11.56 5.48 3.36
C LYS A 76 11.40 5.70 4.87
N GLU A 77 11.65 6.92 5.33
CA GLU A 77 11.47 7.35 6.73
C GLU A 77 9.98 7.52 7.09
N ASN A 78 9.11 7.73 6.10
CA ASN A 78 7.67 7.95 6.26
C ASN A 78 6.82 6.91 5.50
N PRO A 79 6.94 5.61 5.83
CA PRO A 79 6.31 4.52 5.07
C PRO A 79 4.79 4.41 5.26
N GLY A 80 4.11 5.45 5.75
CA GLY A 80 2.65 5.53 5.76
C GLY A 80 2.10 6.54 4.74
N LEU A 81 2.97 7.40 4.19
CA LEU A 81 2.62 8.34 3.14
C LEU A 81 2.56 7.58 1.80
N ASP A 82 1.43 7.68 1.10
CA ASP A 82 1.26 7.09 -0.23
C ASP A 82 2.07 7.90 -1.25
N ALA A 83 2.78 7.23 -2.15
CA ALA A 83 3.65 7.89 -3.12
C ALA A 83 3.24 7.56 -4.56
N GLY A 84 3.03 8.60 -5.36
CA GLY A 84 2.83 8.56 -6.80
C GLY A 84 4.03 9.14 -7.56
N LEU A 85 4.11 8.82 -8.85
CA LEU A 85 5.10 9.40 -9.75
C LEU A 85 4.48 10.60 -10.47
N HIS A 86 5.11 11.76 -10.33
CA HIS A 86 4.77 12.96 -11.08
C HIS A 86 5.55 12.97 -12.40
N LEU A 87 4.91 12.61 -13.52
CA LEU A 87 5.56 12.59 -14.83
C LEU A 87 5.81 14.01 -15.32
N VAL A 88 7.06 14.32 -15.67
CA VAL A 88 7.52 15.68 -15.98
C VAL A 88 8.04 15.80 -17.40
N ILE A 89 7.51 16.74 -18.17
CA ILE A 89 8.02 17.14 -19.50
C ILE A 89 8.03 18.67 -19.69
N THR A 90 7.92 19.41 -18.58
CA THR A 90 8.04 20.87 -18.54
C THR A 90 8.98 21.29 -17.42
N SER A 91 9.62 22.45 -17.53
CA SER A 91 10.48 23.03 -16.49
C SER A 91 10.32 24.55 -16.43
N GLU A 92 9.40 25.00 -15.59
CA GLU A 92 8.79 26.33 -15.60
C GLU A 92 9.64 27.40 -14.90
N TRP A 93 10.41 27.05 -13.87
CA TRP A 93 11.08 28.03 -13.00
C TRP A 93 12.27 28.73 -13.68
N GLU A 94 12.44 30.04 -13.45
CA GLU A 94 13.48 30.84 -14.11
C GLU A 94 14.90 30.45 -13.69
N ASN A 95 15.12 30.28 -12.38
CA ASN A 95 16.46 30.06 -11.82
C ASN A 95 16.86 28.58 -11.73
N VAL A 96 15.88 27.67 -11.78
CA VAL A 96 16.11 26.24 -11.60
C VAL A 96 15.40 25.48 -12.72
N LYS A 97 16.20 24.79 -13.53
CA LYS A 97 15.70 23.99 -14.65
C LYS A 97 16.12 22.53 -14.49
N TRP A 98 15.27 21.61 -14.92
CA TRP A 98 15.58 20.19 -14.99
C TRP A 98 15.55 19.70 -16.44
N ARG A 99 16.36 18.67 -16.70
CA ARG A 99 16.56 18.05 -18.01
C ARG A 99 15.88 16.67 -18.05
N PRO A 100 15.54 16.16 -19.24
CA PRO A 100 15.04 14.79 -19.39
C PRO A 100 16.06 13.74 -18.94
N LEU A 101 15.57 12.55 -18.57
CA LEU A 101 16.40 11.36 -18.36
C LEU A 101 16.89 10.76 -19.69
N THR A 102 16.23 11.11 -20.79
CA THR A 102 16.47 10.57 -22.12
C THR A 102 16.79 11.66 -23.14
N HIS A 103 17.18 11.28 -24.35
CA HIS A 103 17.39 12.23 -25.43
C HIS A 103 16.06 12.48 -26.17
N CYS A 104 15.36 13.54 -25.79
CA CYS A 104 14.06 13.93 -26.36
C CYS A 104 14.07 15.40 -26.87
N PRO A 105 14.81 15.71 -27.95
CA PRO A 105 14.97 17.08 -28.46
C PRO A 105 13.65 17.77 -28.84
N SER A 106 12.57 17.02 -29.08
CA SER A 106 11.25 17.58 -29.39
C SER A 106 10.52 18.15 -28.16
N LEU A 107 11.03 17.87 -26.95
CA LEU A 107 10.48 18.32 -25.67
C LEU A 107 11.36 19.35 -24.95
N THR A 108 12.51 19.71 -25.54
CA THR A 108 13.52 20.55 -24.89
C THR A 108 13.89 21.79 -25.69
N ASP A 109 14.36 22.82 -24.99
CA ASP A 109 14.97 24.00 -25.58
C ASP A 109 16.39 23.74 -26.15
N GLU A 110 17.02 24.78 -26.69
CA GLU A 110 18.38 24.72 -27.24
C GLU A 110 19.48 24.38 -26.21
N ASN A 111 19.18 24.53 -24.91
CA ASN A 111 20.06 24.21 -23.80
C ASN A 111 19.79 22.80 -23.24
N GLY A 112 18.82 22.08 -23.81
CA GLY A 112 18.42 20.74 -23.41
C GLY A 112 17.57 20.68 -22.13
N TYR A 113 17.02 21.81 -21.66
CA TYR A 113 16.02 21.82 -20.60
C TYR A 113 14.64 21.57 -21.18
N PHE A 114 13.73 20.97 -20.42
CA PHE A 114 12.33 20.91 -20.87
C PHE A 114 11.77 22.31 -21.09
N TYR A 115 10.84 22.44 -22.05
CA TYR A 115 10.12 23.69 -22.24
C TYR A 115 9.39 24.14 -20.96
N PRO A 116 9.29 25.45 -20.68
CA PRO A 116 8.68 25.93 -19.44
C PRO A 116 7.18 25.70 -19.34
N MET A 117 6.46 25.55 -20.46
CA MET A 117 5.00 25.50 -20.46
C MET A 117 4.47 24.34 -21.30
N MET A 118 3.31 23.80 -20.92
CA MET A 118 2.59 22.86 -21.77
C MET A 118 1.94 23.57 -22.97
N GLY A 119 1.22 24.66 -22.72
CA GLY A 119 0.54 25.47 -23.74
C GLY A 119 1.13 26.88 -23.89
N ALA A 120 0.65 27.60 -24.90
CA ALA A 120 1.09 28.96 -25.20
C ALA A 120 0.96 29.89 -23.97
N ASN A 121 2.03 30.63 -23.70
CA ASN A 121 2.08 31.60 -22.61
C ASN A 121 2.69 32.93 -23.12
N PRO A 122 2.02 34.09 -22.92
CA PRO A 122 2.53 35.38 -23.39
C PRO A 122 3.92 35.77 -22.87
N ALA A 123 4.31 35.27 -21.69
CA ALA A 123 5.63 35.52 -21.13
C ALA A 123 6.74 34.65 -21.78
N TYR A 124 6.34 33.55 -22.43
CA TYR A 124 7.24 32.54 -22.99
C TYR A 124 6.84 32.19 -24.44
N PRO A 125 6.82 33.18 -25.36
CA PRO A 125 6.33 32.95 -26.71
C PRO A 125 7.14 31.88 -27.44
N GLY A 126 6.46 30.84 -27.94
CA GLY A 126 7.10 29.73 -28.65
C GLY A 126 7.90 28.77 -27.77
N GLN A 127 7.83 28.90 -26.45
CA GLN A 127 8.55 28.05 -25.49
C GLN A 127 7.58 27.14 -24.74
N SER A 128 6.64 26.53 -25.46
CA SER A 128 5.77 25.50 -24.91
C SER A 128 5.80 24.22 -25.74
N VAL A 129 5.50 23.09 -25.09
CA VAL A 129 5.44 21.77 -25.77
C VAL A 129 4.42 21.81 -26.92
N MET A 130 3.26 22.43 -26.73
CA MET A 130 2.18 22.45 -27.72
C MET A 130 2.36 23.50 -28.84
N GLU A 131 3.24 24.49 -28.68
CA GLU A 131 3.63 25.42 -29.76
C GLU A 131 4.73 24.84 -30.66
N ASN A 132 5.44 23.82 -30.18
CA ASN A 132 6.52 23.17 -30.90
C ASN A 132 6.09 21.81 -31.47
N LYS A 133 6.86 21.31 -32.43
CA LYS A 133 6.65 19.97 -32.98
C LYS A 133 7.24 18.93 -32.03
N TRP A 134 6.40 18.28 -31.25
CA TRP A 134 6.77 17.18 -30.35
C TRP A 134 6.59 15.80 -31.02
N ASP A 135 7.30 14.77 -30.52
CA ASP A 135 7.19 13.37 -30.95
C ASP A 135 6.69 12.48 -29.81
N ILE A 136 5.58 11.77 -30.04
CA ILE A 136 5.00 10.83 -29.07
C ILE A 136 5.98 9.73 -28.63
N LYS A 137 6.91 9.33 -29.50
CA LYS A 137 7.91 8.30 -29.16
C LYS A 137 8.90 8.81 -28.13
N GLU A 138 9.28 10.08 -28.23
CA GLU A 138 10.14 10.72 -27.25
C GLU A 138 9.41 10.89 -25.91
N VAL A 139 8.12 11.22 -25.92
CA VAL A 139 7.26 11.23 -24.72
C VAL A 139 7.19 9.84 -24.06
N GLU A 140 6.93 8.78 -24.84
CA GLU A 140 6.89 7.41 -24.32
C GLU A 140 8.24 6.98 -23.75
N GLN A 141 9.34 7.29 -24.46
CA GLN A 141 10.69 6.98 -24.01
C GLN A 141 11.02 7.66 -22.67
N GLU A 142 10.72 8.96 -22.55
CA GLU A 142 10.97 9.73 -21.33
C GLU A 142 10.10 9.26 -20.17
N PHE A 143 8.79 9.06 -20.40
CA PHE A 143 7.88 8.55 -19.37
C PHE A 143 8.31 7.17 -18.86
N ARG A 144 8.73 6.25 -19.74
CA ARG A 144 9.26 4.94 -19.33
C ARG A 144 10.50 5.08 -18.47
N ALA A 145 11.45 5.93 -18.87
CA ALA A 145 12.66 6.17 -18.09
C ALA A 145 12.34 6.72 -16.69
N GLN A 146 11.40 7.66 -16.59
CA GLN A 146 10.94 8.20 -15.30
C GLN A 146 10.24 7.13 -14.44
N ILE A 147 9.37 6.30 -15.04
CA ILE A 147 8.70 5.18 -14.35
C ILE A 147 9.71 4.19 -13.81
N GLU A 148 10.64 3.74 -14.64
CA GLU A 148 11.61 2.70 -14.29
C GLU A 148 12.64 3.20 -13.26
N MET A 149 13.14 4.43 -13.42
CA MET A 149 13.99 5.07 -12.41
C MET A 149 13.26 5.19 -11.07
N THR A 150 11.98 5.55 -11.09
CA THR A 150 11.20 5.71 -9.85
C THR A 150 10.92 4.38 -9.18
N LEU A 151 10.47 3.37 -9.93
CA LEU A 151 10.21 2.03 -9.41
C LEU A 151 11.47 1.37 -8.83
N LYS A 152 12.65 1.66 -9.40
CA LYS A 152 13.92 1.18 -8.86
C LYS A 152 14.22 1.73 -7.47
N ASN A 153 13.89 2.99 -7.20
CA ASN A 153 14.22 3.68 -5.94
C ASN A 153 13.08 3.66 -4.92
N ILE A 154 11.83 3.58 -5.41
CA ILE A 154 10.58 3.55 -4.66
C ILE A 154 9.75 2.37 -5.21
N PRO A 155 10.08 1.10 -4.88
CA PRO A 155 9.36 -0.07 -5.41
C PRO A 155 7.86 -0.08 -5.10
N GLN A 156 7.50 0.66 -4.05
CA GLN A 156 6.16 0.77 -3.47
C GLN A 156 5.26 1.83 -4.08
N LEU A 157 5.70 2.45 -5.18
CA LEU A 157 4.92 3.42 -5.95
C LEU A 157 3.51 2.88 -6.25
N SER A 158 2.49 3.70 -6.00
CA SER A 158 1.10 3.25 -6.09
C SER A 158 0.39 3.69 -7.36
N HIS A 159 0.77 4.84 -7.92
CA HIS A 159 0.08 5.48 -9.05
C HIS A 159 0.98 6.47 -9.82
N MET A 160 0.44 7.12 -10.86
CA MET A 160 1.10 8.14 -11.68
C MET A 160 0.21 9.38 -11.87
N THR A 161 0.84 10.54 -11.94
CA THR A 161 0.26 11.85 -12.20
C THR A 161 1.07 12.57 -13.28
N GLY A 162 0.58 13.73 -13.73
CA GLY A 162 1.28 14.54 -14.73
C GLY A 162 1.53 15.96 -14.23
N HIS A 163 2.80 16.35 -14.15
CA HIS A 163 3.16 17.73 -13.86
C HIS A 163 2.60 18.65 -14.96
N MET A 164 1.90 19.71 -14.54
CA MET A 164 1.16 20.61 -15.44
C MET A 164 0.20 19.89 -16.42
N LEU A 165 -0.44 18.80 -15.98
CA LEU A 165 -1.35 17.96 -16.81
C LEU A 165 -0.67 17.32 -18.03
N SER A 166 0.64 17.08 -17.95
CA SER A 166 1.46 16.45 -19.00
C SER A 166 0.98 15.07 -19.47
N THR A 167 0.10 14.42 -18.72
CA THR A 167 -0.41 13.07 -19.01
C THR A 167 -1.72 13.07 -19.80
N GLY A 168 -2.33 14.24 -20.03
CA GLY A 168 -3.67 14.36 -20.62
C GLY A 168 -3.84 15.52 -21.60
N PHE A 169 -2.77 16.10 -22.15
CA PHE A 169 -2.86 17.28 -23.02
C PHE A 169 -3.31 16.99 -24.47
N THR A 170 -3.23 15.73 -24.92
CA THR A 170 -3.84 15.26 -26.18
C THR A 170 -4.45 13.87 -26.00
N LYS A 171 -5.35 13.48 -26.91
CA LYS A 171 -5.94 12.13 -26.92
C LYS A 171 -4.88 11.03 -27.07
N GLU A 172 -3.88 11.24 -27.92
CA GLU A 172 -2.81 10.27 -28.17
C GLU A 172 -1.94 10.05 -26.91
N VAL A 173 -1.61 11.12 -26.19
CA VAL A 173 -0.87 11.02 -24.92
C VAL A 173 -1.74 10.39 -23.82
N ASN A 174 -3.03 10.73 -23.76
CA ASN A 174 -3.97 10.09 -22.84
C ASN A 174 -3.96 8.56 -23.05
N GLU A 175 -4.08 8.09 -24.29
CA GLU A 175 -4.02 6.66 -24.65
C GLU A 175 -2.66 6.01 -24.33
N LEU A 176 -1.55 6.70 -24.60
CA LEU A 176 -0.21 6.27 -24.20
C LEU A 176 -0.12 6.04 -22.69
N VAL A 177 -0.54 7.02 -21.88
CA VAL A 177 -0.50 6.92 -20.42
C VAL A 177 -1.39 5.78 -19.91
N LEU A 178 -2.54 5.52 -20.54
CA LEU A 178 -3.37 4.36 -20.19
C LEU A 178 -2.65 3.03 -20.48
N ARG A 179 -1.92 2.92 -21.58
CA ARG A 179 -1.11 1.73 -21.88
C ARG A 179 -0.01 1.54 -20.83
N LEU A 180 0.74 2.60 -20.52
CA LEU A 180 1.80 2.55 -19.51
C LEU A 180 1.22 2.21 -18.12
N ALA A 181 0.08 2.79 -17.76
CA ALA A 181 -0.60 2.49 -16.51
C ALA A 181 -0.96 1.00 -16.37
N LYS A 182 -1.45 0.37 -17.46
CA LYS A 182 -1.72 -1.07 -17.50
C LYS A 182 -0.45 -1.91 -17.46
N GLU A 183 0.57 -1.51 -18.21
CA GLU A 183 1.84 -2.23 -18.33
C GLU A 183 2.60 -2.29 -17.00
N TYR A 184 2.78 -1.16 -16.34
CA TYR A 184 3.49 -1.06 -15.06
C TYR A 184 2.56 -1.30 -13.86
N ASN A 185 1.25 -1.42 -14.10
CA ASN A 185 0.20 -1.60 -13.11
C ASN A 185 0.18 -0.47 -12.05
N LEU A 186 0.27 0.75 -12.57
CA LEU A 186 0.20 2.00 -11.84
C LEU A 186 -0.97 2.81 -12.42
N PRO A 187 -2.12 2.93 -11.74
CA PRO A 187 -3.21 3.78 -12.20
C PRO A 187 -2.72 5.22 -12.39
N SER A 188 -3.28 5.92 -13.38
CA SER A 188 -3.01 7.34 -13.58
C SER A 188 -4.25 8.17 -13.29
N ILE A 189 -4.11 9.23 -12.49
CA ILE A 189 -5.24 9.99 -11.96
C ILE A 189 -5.45 11.37 -12.60
N ASP A 190 -4.54 11.85 -13.46
CA ASP A 190 -4.67 13.11 -14.20
C ASP A 190 -4.99 12.91 -15.69
N ARG A 191 -5.47 11.71 -16.07
CA ARG A 191 -5.96 11.44 -17.42
C ARG A 191 -7.32 12.10 -17.62
N MET A 192 -7.70 12.29 -18.89
CA MET A 192 -8.98 12.89 -19.28
C MET A 192 -10.19 12.14 -18.67
N ASP A 193 -10.09 10.81 -18.57
CA ASP A 193 -11.18 9.91 -18.15
C ASP A 193 -11.08 9.50 -16.66
N SER A 194 -10.09 10.00 -15.91
CA SER A 194 -9.82 9.58 -14.53
C SER A 194 -10.99 9.83 -13.57
N PRO A 195 -11.72 10.97 -13.61
CA PRO A 195 -12.88 11.20 -12.74
C PRO A 195 -13.96 10.12 -12.90
N GLU A 196 -14.22 9.68 -14.14
CA GLU A 196 -15.19 8.63 -14.45
C GLU A 196 -14.65 7.24 -14.05
N ASP A 197 -13.41 6.92 -14.42
CA ASP A 197 -12.77 5.63 -14.17
C ASP A 197 -12.71 5.32 -12.66
N TYR A 198 -12.39 6.31 -11.83
CA TYR A 198 -12.25 6.16 -10.38
C TYR A 198 -13.39 6.80 -9.57
N ARG A 199 -14.42 7.35 -10.24
CA ARG A 199 -15.65 7.90 -9.65
C ARG A 199 -15.39 8.95 -8.58
N PHE A 200 -14.61 9.97 -8.90
CA PHE A 200 -14.35 11.08 -7.98
C PHE A 200 -14.63 12.44 -8.62
N THR A 201 -14.81 13.45 -7.77
CA THR A 201 -14.96 14.85 -8.18
C THR A 201 -13.78 15.67 -7.65
N TYR A 202 -13.12 16.43 -8.52
CA TYR A 202 -12.13 17.42 -8.07
C TYR A 202 -12.81 18.53 -7.28
N ILE A 203 -12.19 18.93 -6.16
CA ILE A 203 -12.55 20.13 -5.42
C ILE A 203 -11.35 21.05 -5.35
N GLY A 204 -11.62 22.36 -5.29
CA GLY A 204 -10.61 23.38 -5.07
C GLY A 204 -11.09 24.40 -4.05
N TYR A 205 -10.56 25.61 -4.15
CA TYR A 205 -10.96 26.74 -3.34
C TYR A 205 -12.34 27.28 -3.76
N ASP A 206 -13.30 27.32 -2.83
CA ASP A 206 -14.57 28.03 -3.00
C ASP A 206 -14.43 29.48 -2.53
N GLY A 207 -14.03 30.41 -3.41
CA GLY A 207 -13.83 31.84 -3.11
C GLY A 207 -12.36 32.31 -3.14
N PRO A 208 -12.02 33.44 -2.49
CA PRO A 208 -10.66 33.97 -2.50
C PRO A 208 -9.64 33.00 -1.91
N SER A 209 -8.43 32.96 -2.45
CA SER A 209 -7.38 32.02 -2.06
C SER A 209 -5.97 32.58 -2.20
N ARG A 210 -5.77 33.90 -2.11
CA ARG A 210 -4.43 34.51 -2.33
C ARG A 210 -3.57 34.49 -1.07
N THR A 211 -4.19 34.64 0.10
CA THR A 211 -3.50 34.57 1.39
C THR A 211 -3.74 33.24 2.10
N SER A 212 -2.90 32.91 3.08
CA SER A 212 -3.06 31.73 3.94
C SER A 212 -4.46 31.67 4.60
N ALA A 213 -4.93 32.79 5.16
CA ALA A 213 -6.27 32.87 5.76
C ALA A 213 -7.41 32.71 4.72
N GLU A 214 -7.25 33.28 3.53
CA GLU A 214 -8.23 33.12 2.45
C GLU A 214 -8.31 31.66 1.98
N LYS A 215 -7.15 31.00 1.78
CA LYS A 215 -7.06 29.58 1.44
C LYS A 215 -7.77 28.72 2.49
N GLU A 216 -7.50 28.96 3.77
CA GLU A 216 -8.16 28.25 4.88
C GLU A 216 -9.68 28.38 4.83
N GLU A 217 -10.20 29.60 4.80
CA GLU A 217 -11.64 29.86 4.73
C GLU A 217 -12.30 29.26 3.49
N SER A 218 -11.62 29.38 2.34
CA SER A 218 -12.11 28.92 1.07
C SER A 218 -12.16 27.40 0.99
N PHE A 219 -11.15 26.72 1.52
CA PHE A 219 -11.15 25.26 1.61
C PHE A 219 -12.23 24.76 2.58
N ILE A 220 -12.40 25.41 3.74
CA ILE A 220 -13.49 25.09 4.69
C ILE A 220 -14.86 25.22 4.02
N ARG A 221 -15.09 26.23 3.18
CA ARG A 221 -16.34 26.34 2.41
C ARG A 221 -16.52 25.16 1.44
N SER A 222 -15.46 24.70 0.78
CA SER A 222 -15.50 23.50 -0.06
C SER A 222 -15.81 22.23 0.75
N LEU A 223 -15.17 22.04 1.91
CA LEU A 223 -15.43 20.90 2.81
C LEU A 223 -16.89 20.85 3.26
N ASN A 224 -17.51 22.02 3.48
CA ASN A 224 -18.91 22.11 3.88
C ASN A 224 -19.91 21.65 2.80
N LYS A 225 -19.48 21.53 1.53
CA LYS A 225 -20.31 21.08 0.41
C LYS A 225 -20.19 19.59 0.10
N LEU A 226 -19.31 18.85 0.79
CA LEU A 226 -19.11 17.43 0.50
C LEU A 226 -20.34 16.60 0.91
N GLU A 227 -20.75 15.70 0.03
CA GLU A 227 -21.94 14.88 0.21
C GLU A 227 -21.57 13.44 0.63
N ALA A 228 -22.38 12.85 1.51
CA ALA A 228 -22.22 11.48 1.95
C ALA A 228 -22.20 10.50 0.76
N GLY A 229 -21.30 9.52 0.83
CA GLY A 229 -21.09 8.50 -0.19
C GLY A 229 -20.42 8.96 -1.49
N LYS A 230 -20.09 10.25 -1.62
CA LYS A 230 -19.29 10.74 -2.74
C LYS A 230 -17.80 10.72 -2.41
N ARG A 231 -16.98 10.68 -3.46
CA ARG A 231 -15.52 10.65 -3.40
C ARG A 231 -15.00 11.93 -4.04
N TYR A 232 -14.08 12.60 -3.35
CA TYR A 232 -13.52 13.85 -3.78
C TYR A 232 -12.00 13.77 -3.80
N LEU A 233 -11.37 14.62 -4.61
CA LEU A 233 -9.92 14.80 -4.63
C LEU A 233 -9.60 16.29 -4.56
N PHE A 234 -8.74 16.64 -3.61
CA PHE A 234 -8.09 17.94 -3.53
C PHE A 234 -6.59 17.73 -3.75
N LEU A 235 -5.99 18.63 -4.53
CA LEU A 235 -4.55 18.67 -4.76
C LEU A 235 -4.05 20.09 -4.61
N ASP A 236 -2.84 20.26 -4.06
CA ASP A 236 -2.15 21.54 -4.01
C ASP A 236 -0.64 21.36 -3.76
N HIS A 237 0.11 22.46 -3.69
CA HIS A 237 1.57 22.48 -3.76
C HIS A 237 2.18 23.12 -2.50
N PRO A 238 2.41 22.36 -1.42
CA PRO A 238 3.01 22.89 -0.20
C PRO A 238 4.51 23.18 -0.39
N ALA A 239 4.97 24.28 0.19
CA ALA A 239 6.39 24.60 0.36
C ALA A 239 6.58 25.47 1.60
N LEU A 240 7.81 25.59 2.08
CA LEU A 240 8.17 26.56 3.12
C LEU A 240 8.61 27.89 2.49
N ASP A 241 8.16 29.03 3.04
CA ASP A 241 8.66 30.35 2.65
C ASP A 241 10.03 30.61 3.28
N ASN A 242 11.07 30.17 2.59
CA ASN A 242 12.46 30.34 2.97
C ASN A 242 13.31 30.90 1.82
N GLU A 243 14.63 31.02 2.04
CA GLU A 243 15.55 31.58 1.05
C GLU A 243 15.57 30.81 -0.28
N GLU A 244 15.46 29.47 -0.25
CA GLU A 244 15.41 28.65 -1.47
C GLU A 244 14.15 28.99 -2.28
N MET A 245 12.97 28.87 -1.66
CA MET A 245 11.70 29.08 -2.37
C MET A 245 11.51 30.52 -2.86
N ARG A 246 12.11 31.53 -2.22
CA ARG A 246 12.09 32.91 -2.70
C ARG A 246 12.85 33.12 -4.01
N THR A 247 13.70 32.17 -4.41
CA THR A 247 14.36 32.17 -5.73
C THR A 247 13.53 31.47 -6.81
N VAL A 248 12.46 30.76 -6.43
CA VAL A 248 11.62 29.99 -7.33
C VAL A 248 10.48 30.88 -7.81
N PHE A 249 10.47 31.18 -9.10
CA PHE A 249 9.41 31.92 -9.75
C PHE A 249 9.41 31.68 -11.26
N HIS A 250 8.30 32.02 -11.89
CA HIS A 250 8.22 32.27 -13.33
C HIS A 250 7.46 33.58 -13.54
N ILE A 251 7.57 34.17 -14.74
CA ILE A 251 6.89 35.42 -15.06
C ILE A 251 5.37 35.22 -14.92
N GLY A 252 4.72 36.07 -14.13
CA GLY A 252 3.30 35.97 -13.77
C GLY A 252 3.02 35.13 -12.50
N TYR A 253 4.04 34.54 -11.89
CA TYR A 253 3.96 33.86 -10.59
C TYR A 253 5.23 34.10 -9.77
N GLU A 254 5.43 35.35 -9.34
CA GLU A 254 6.64 35.80 -8.64
C GLU A 254 6.64 35.47 -7.14
N GLN A 255 5.47 35.29 -6.53
CA GLN A 255 5.31 35.10 -5.09
C GLN A 255 5.07 33.63 -4.70
N VAL A 256 5.78 32.70 -5.36
CA VAL A 256 5.61 31.24 -5.17
C VAL A 256 5.83 30.85 -3.71
N ALA A 257 6.88 31.36 -3.08
CA ALA A 257 7.21 31.05 -1.69
C ALA A 257 6.04 31.35 -0.73
N LEU A 258 5.49 32.57 -0.82
CA LEU A 258 4.37 32.99 0.02
C LEU A 258 3.09 32.19 -0.29
N ASP A 259 2.81 31.96 -1.57
CA ASP A 259 1.61 31.25 -2.00
C ASP A 259 1.62 29.79 -1.54
N ARG A 260 2.74 29.08 -1.76
CA ARG A 260 2.93 27.68 -1.35
C ARG A 260 3.09 27.51 0.17
N GLN A 261 3.60 28.51 0.89
CA GLN A 261 3.52 28.53 2.36
C GLN A 261 2.08 28.56 2.85
N GLY A 262 1.21 29.35 2.21
CA GLY A 262 -0.22 29.36 2.53
C GLY A 262 -0.89 28.00 2.36
N VAL A 263 -0.40 27.17 1.44
CA VAL A 263 -0.85 25.77 1.28
C VAL A 263 -0.36 24.90 2.45
N THR A 264 0.90 25.03 2.85
CA THR A 264 1.46 24.32 4.02
C THR A 264 0.67 24.65 5.30
N ASP A 265 0.36 25.92 5.50
CA ASP A 265 -0.45 26.40 6.64
C ASP A 265 -1.86 25.80 6.61
N LEU A 266 -2.52 25.86 5.46
CA LEU A 266 -3.85 25.27 5.24
C LEU A 266 -3.86 23.78 5.61
N LEU A 267 -2.93 23.01 5.05
CA LEU A 267 -2.91 21.55 5.19
C LEU A 267 -2.50 21.09 6.59
N THR A 268 -1.89 21.97 7.39
CA THR A 268 -1.55 21.71 8.79
C THR A 268 -2.52 22.36 9.78
N SER A 269 -3.47 23.17 9.30
CA SER A 269 -4.41 23.94 10.12
C SER A 269 -5.20 23.06 11.10
N PRO A 270 -5.15 23.35 12.41
CA PRO A 270 -6.02 22.71 13.40
C PRO A 270 -7.51 22.90 13.10
N ARG A 271 -7.89 24.05 12.53
CA ARG A 271 -9.27 24.37 12.23
C ARG A 271 -9.81 23.54 11.06
N VAL A 272 -9.01 23.34 10.01
CA VAL A 272 -9.36 22.46 8.89
C VAL A 272 -9.54 21.03 9.37
N LYS A 273 -8.63 20.52 10.21
CA LYS A 273 -8.75 19.19 10.83
C LYS A 273 -10.04 19.04 11.63
N GLN A 274 -10.39 20.05 12.44
CA GLN A 274 -11.62 20.02 13.22
C GLN A 274 -12.86 19.96 12.31
N VAL A 275 -12.89 20.72 11.22
CA VAL A 275 -14.01 20.67 10.26
C VAL A 275 -14.13 19.29 9.60
N ILE A 276 -13.00 18.67 9.24
CA ILE A 276 -12.98 17.31 8.69
C ILE A 276 -13.58 16.31 9.69
N GLU A 277 -13.16 16.39 10.95
CA GLU A 277 -13.67 15.54 12.04
C GLU A 277 -15.16 15.76 12.30
N ASP A 278 -15.60 17.02 12.45
CA ASP A 278 -16.99 17.40 12.73
C ASP A 278 -17.95 16.95 11.62
N LYS A 279 -17.47 16.92 10.37
CA LYS A 279 -18.22 16.45 9.20
C LYS A 279 -18.11 14.94 8.99
N GLY A 280 -17.26 14.26 9.75
CA GLY A 280 -16.93 12.85 9.55
C GLY A 280 -16.32 12.58 8.17
N ILE A 281 -15.63 13.54 7.55
CA ILE A 281 -14.99 13.35 6.24
C ILE A 281 -13.84 12.35 6.40
N LYS A 282 -13.87 11.28 5.61
CA LYS A 282 -12.83 10.26 5.63
C LYS A 282 -11.72 10.64 4.66
N LEU A 283 -10.55 10.96 5.21
CA LEU A 283 -9.35 11.19 4.41
C LEU A 283 -8.83 9.87 3.86
N ILE A 284 -8.49 9.85 2.57
CA ILE A 284 -7.96 8.67 1.89
C ILE A 284 -6.73 9.04 1.06
N SER A 285 -5.90 8.04 0.77
CA SER A 285 -4.82 8.11 -0.22
C SER A 285 -5.36 7.90 -1.65
N ILE A 286 -4.55 8.24 -2.64
CA ILE A 286 -4.80 7.94 -4.05
C ILE A 286 -4.78 6.43 -4.30
N ASN A 287 -3.92 5.67 -3.61
CA ASN A 287 -3.98 4.21 -3.65
C ASN A 287 -5.33 3.65 -3.16
N GLN A 288 -5.90 4.20 -2.08
CA GLN A 288 -7.26 3.84 -1.64
C GLN A 288 -8.33 4.30 -2.65
N LEU A 289 -8.15 5.48 -3.26
CA LEU A 289 -9.06 6.00 -4.28
C LEU A 289 -9.12 5.07 -5.51
N THR A 290 -7.98 4.56 -5.95
CA THR A 290 -7.84 3.82 -7.22
C THR A 290 -7.86 2.30 -7.07
N LYS A 291 -7.39 1.76 -5.94
CA LYS A 291 -7.23 0.31 -5.70
C LYS A 291 -7.83 -0.17 -4.37
N GLY A 292 -8.59 0.66 -3.66
CA GLY A 292 -9.41 0.19 -2.53
C GLY A 292 -10.54 -0.73 -3.02
N LEU A 293 -10.94 -1.69 -2.20
CA LEU A 293 -12.14 -2.49 -2.45
C LEU A 293 -13.37 -1.57 -2.47
N PRO A 294 -14.31 -1.75 -3.41
CA PRO A 294 -15.54 -0.95 -3.41
C PRO A 294 -16.37 -1.28 -2.16
N ARG A 295 -16.97 -0.25 -1.54
CA ARG A 295 -17.91 -0.41 -0.43
C ARG A 295 -19.33 -0.44 -0.96
N SER A 296 -20.17 -1.29 -0.39
CA SER A 296 -21.61 -1.36 -0.68
C SER A 296 -22.43 -1.49 0.60
N THR A 297 -23.73 -1.26 0.52
CA THR A 297 -24.64 -1.31 1.67
C THR A 297 -24.87 -2.76 2.10
N ALA A 298 -24.66 -3.05 3.38
CA ALA A 298 -25.02 -4.34 3.97
C ALA A 298 -26.54 -4.58 3.93
N SER A 299 -26.95 -5.85 3.92
CA SER A 299 -28.34 -6.19 4.22
C SER A 299 -28.63 -5.96 5.70
N LYS A 300 -29.87 -5.56 6.05
CA LYS A 300 -30.32 -5.48 7.46
C LYS A 300 -30.10 -6.77 8.26
N LYS A 301 -30.05 -7.91 7.57
CA LYS A 301 -29.76 -9.23 8.16
C LYS A 301 -28.29 -9.30 8.58
N LEU A 302 -27.37 -8.89 7.71
CA LEU A 302 -25.93 -8.86 7.98
C LEU A 302 -25.59 -7.83 9.05
N GLU A 303 -26.20 -6.64 9.04
CA GLU A 303 -26.00 -5.61 10.08
C GLU A 303 -26.31 -6.16 11.48
N LYS A 304 -27.50 -6.75 11.65
CA LYS A 304 -27.91 -7.38 12.91
C LYS A 304 -27.03 -8.56 13.30
N ALA A 305 -26.52 -9.31 12.32
CA ALA A 305 -25.61 -10.41 12.57
C ALA A 305 -24.24 -9.92 13.07
N MET A 306 -23.73 -8.84 12.46
CA MET A 306 -22.51 -8.18 12.91
C MET A 306 -22.63 -7.63 14.32
N GLU A 307 -23.74 -6.96 14.66
CA GLU A 307 -23.97 -6.47 16.03
C GLU A 307 -23.94 -7.61 17.05
N LYS A 308 -24.63 -8.73 16.77
CA LYS A 308 -24.62 -9.92 17.64
C LYS A 308 -23.26 -10.58 17.73
N TYR A 309 -22.53 -10.65 16.62
CA TYR A 309 -21.18 -11.18 16.58
C TYR A 309 -20.25 -10.35 17.47
N LEU A 310 -20.26 -9.02 17.34
CA LEU A 310 -19.42 -8.13 18.14
C LEU A 310 -19.74 -8.20 19.63
N ASP A 311 -21.04 -8.25 20.00
CA ASP A 311 -21.47 -8.47 21.38
C ASP A 311 -20.97 -9.83 21.93
N ALA A 312 -20.98 -10.88 21.10
CA ALA A 312 -20.51 -12.20 21.48
C ALA A 312 -18.97 -12.28 21.62
N VAL A 313 -18.22 -11.61 20.73
CA VAL A 313 -16.76 -11.44 20.80
C VAL A 313 -16.38 -10.79 22.13
N GLN A 314 -17.06 -9.69 22.48
CA GLN A 314 -16.84 -9.00 23.75
C GLN A 314 -17.14 -9.90 24.96
N LYS A 315 -18.28 -10.63 24.95
CA LYS A 315 -18.65 -11.55 26.03
C LYS A 315 -17.70 -12.74 26.17
N ALA A 316 -17.13 -13.19 25.06
CA ALA A 316 -16.13 -14.25 25.02
C ALA A 316 -14.71 -13.75 25.36
N ASN A 317 -14.55 -12.45 25.64
CA ASN A 317 -13.27 -11.81 25.93
C ASN A 317 -12.22 -12.04 24.82
N GLN A 318 -12.68 -12.02 23.56
CA GLN A 318 -11.83 -12.11 22.38
C GLN A 318 -11.32 -10.71 22.02
N ASP A 319 -10.00 -10.53 22.06
CA ASP A 319 -9.32 -9.28 21.70
C ASP A 319 -9.24 -9.11 20.17
N LEU A 320 -10.40 -8.79 19.58
CA LEU A 320 -10.55 -8.54 18.15
C LEU A 320 -10.06 -7.13 17.83
N HIS A 321 -9.15 -7.01 16.86
CA HIS A 321 -8.64 -5.73 16.40
C HIS A 321 -9.41 -5.23 15.17
N SER A 322 -9.72 -6.12 14.24
CA SER A 322 -10.58 -5.77 13.11
C SER A 322 -11.21 -6.97 12.43
N ILE A 323 -12.30 -6.71 11.72
CA ILE A 323 -12.97 -7.65 10.82
C ILE A 323 -13.42 -6.91 9.55
N MET A 324 -13.28 -7.56 8.41
CA MET A 324 -13.79 -7.11 7.12
C MET A 324 -14.49 -8.26 6.40
N ILE A 325 -15.70 -8.00 5.91
CA ILE A 325 -16.51 -8.93 5.12
C ILE A 325 -16.65 -8.37 3.72
N VAL A 326 -16.14 -9.13 2.75
CA VAL A 326 -16.28 -8.88 1.32
C VAL A 326 -17.25 -9.91 0.76
N GLN A 327 -18.22 -9.47 -0.03
CA GLN A 327 -19.12 -10.36 -0.78
C GLN A 327 -19.38 -9.77 -2.16
N HIS A 328 -19.37 -10.61 -3.19
CA HIS A 328 -19.50 -10.18 -4.59
C HIS A 328 -18.49 -9.07 -4.95
N GLY A 329 -17.27 -9.16 -4.42
CA GLY A 329 -16.21 -8.18 -4.62
C GLY A 329 -16.40 -6.83 -3.91
N ASN A 330 -17.43 -6.66 -3.06
CA ASN A 330 -17.68 -5.42 -2.33
C ASN A 330 -17.54 -5.63 -0.82
N VAL A 331 -16.92 -4.66 -0.13
CA VAL A 331 -16.95 -4.61 1.33
C VAL A 331 -18.37 -4.29 1.78
N LEU A 332 -19.00 -5.22 2.49
CA LEU A 332 -20.35 -5.05 3.04
C LEU A 332 -20.32 -4.63 4.51
N ALA A 333 -19.33 -5.09 5.25
CA ALA A 333 -19.18 -4.80 6.67
C ALA A 333 -17.69 -4.73 7.03
N GLU A 334 -17.31 -3.72 7.80
CA GLU A 334 -15.96 -3.56 8.32
C GLU A 334 -16.02 -2.91 9.69
N LYS A 335 -15.13 -3.33 10.59
CA LYS A 335 -15.02 -2.75 11.93
C LYS A 335 -13.58 -2.83 12.42
N TRP A 336 -13.13 -1.74 13.02
CA TRP A 336 -11.89 -1.66 13.81
C TRP A 336 -12.26 -1.40 15.28
N ILE A 337 -11.60 -2.12 16.18
CA ILE A 337 -11.90 -2.14 17.62
C ILE A 337 -10.57 -2.27 18.37
N GLY A 338 -10.55 -1.78 19.62
CA GLY A 338 -9.35 -1.89 20.48
C GLY A 338 -8.18 -1.14 19.86
N GLU A 339 -7.05 -1.84 19.69
CA GLU A 339 -5.83 -1.30 19.07
C GLU A 339 -5.88 -1.29 17.53
N GLY A 340 -6.91 -1.88 16.91
CA GLY A 340 -7.02 -1.92 15.46
C GLY A 340 -7.30 -0.54 14.85
N LYS A 341 -6.60 -0.22 13.76
CA LYS A 341 -6.86 0.97 12.92
C LYS A 341 -6.85 0.59 11.44
N GLU A 342 -7.62 1.33 10.64
CA GLU A 342 -7.76 1.08 9.21
C GLU A 342 -6.42 1.16 8.46
N ASP A 343 -5.62 2.18 8.78
CA ASP A 343 -4.38 2.46 8.06
C ASP A 343 -3.12 1.93 8.75
N GLU A 344 -3.24 1.18 9.84
CA GLU A 344 -2.11 0.59 10.55
C GLU A 344 -1.97 -0.91 10.22
N PRO A 345 -0.82 -1.34 9.67
CA PRO A 345 -0.56 -2.76 9.43
C PRO A 345 -0.51 -3.59 10.71
N HIS A 346 -1.08 -4.78 10.67
CA HIS A 346 -1.05 -5.76 11.75
C HIS A 346 -0.04 -6.88 11.42
N ILE A 347 0.64 -7.43 12.45
CA ILE A 347 1.48 -8.61 12.25
C ILE A 347 0.61 -9.83 11.90
N LEU A 348 0.94 -10.52 10.82
CA LEU A 348 0.10 -11.59 10.26
C LEU A 348 0.39 -12.98 10.82
N SER A 349 1.44 -13.09 11.64
CA SER A 349 1.93 -14.37 12.14
C SER A 349 2.00 -15.40 11.01
N SER A 350 1.30 -16.53 11.10
CA SER A 350 1.41 -17.60 10.11
C SER A 350 0.59 -17.42 8.83
N VAL A 351 -0.26 -16.38 8.73
CA VAL A 351 -0.87 -16.00 7.43
C VAL A 351 0.22 -15.57 6.42
N SER A 352 1.41 -15.14 6.89
CA SER A 352 2.59 -14.90 6.04
C SER A 352 2.92 -16.05 5.08
N LYS A 353 2.65 -17.30 5.50
CA LYS A 353 2.93 -18.50 4.71
C LYS A 353 2.14 -18.54 3.40
N THR A 354 0.93 -17.98 3.39
CA THR A 354 0.09 -17.88 2.19
C THR A 354 0.77 -17.06 1.10
N PHE A 355 1.45 -15.98 1.47
CA PHE A 355 2.19 -15.12 0.54
C PHE A 355 3.47 -15.80 0.05
N THR A 356 4.19 -16.50 0.93
CA THR A 356 5.37 -17.30 0.55
C THR A 356 4.99 -18.43 -0.42
N ALA A 357 3.89 -19.15 -0.15
CA ALA A 357 3.37 -20.16 -1.06
C ALA A 357 2.99 -19.56 -2.42
N SER A 358 2.39 -18.36 -2.43
CA SER A 358 2.05 -17.66 -3.67
C SER A 358 3.29 -17.31 -4.51
N ALA A 359 4.41 -16.95 -3.87
CA ALA A 359 5.68 -16.76 -4.59
C ALA A 359 6.18 -18.04 -5.26
N VAL A 360 6.06 -19.18 -4.57
CA VAL A 360 6.39 -20.50 -5.12
C VAL A 360 5.49 -20.84 -6.30
N GLY A 361 4.17 -20.60 -6.18
CA GLY A 361 3.21 -20.78 -7.27
C GLY A 361 3.51 -19.93 -8.51
N LEU A 362 3.93 -18.68 -8.30
CA LEU A 362 4.41 -17.81 -9.37
C LEU A 362 5.65 -18.39 -10.05
N LEU A 363 6.66 -18.82 -9.28
CA LEU A 363 7.89 -19.42 -9.86
C LEU A 363 7.62 -20.71 -10.62
N ILE A 364 6.66 -21.52 -10.17
CA ILE A 364 6.20 -22.72 -10.90
C ILE A 364 5.55 -22.32 -12.23
N SER A 365 4.67 -21.31 -12.20
CA SER A 365 4.01 -20.79 -13.41
C SER A 365 5.02 -20.15 -14.39
N GLU A 366 6.10 -19.55 -13.88
CA GLU A 366 7.23 -19.03 -14.66
C GLU A 366 8.18 -20.15 -15.17
N GLY A 367 7.96 -21.41 -14.79
CA GLY A 367 8.80 -22.55 -15.18
C GLY A 367 10.18 -22.57 -14.49
N ARG A 368 10.36 -21.80 -13.42
CA ARG A 368 11.64 -21.61 -12.71
C ARG A 368 11.81 -22.48 -11.47
N LEU A 369 10.74 -23.16 -11.06
CA LEU A 369 10.71 -24.05 -9.91
C LEU A 369 9.73 -25.19 -10.16
N LYS A 370 9.98 -26.37 -9.61
CA LYS A 370 9.06 -27.51 -9.62
C LYS A 370 8.82 -28.01 -8.21
N LEU A 371 7.62 -28.52 -7.97
CA LEU A 371 7.26 -29.13 -6.69
C LEU A 371 8.16 -30.32 -6.32
N THR A 372 8.74 -30.99 -7.31
CA THR A 372 9.61 -32.16 -7.15
C THR A 372 11.09 -31.81 -6.95
N ASP A 373 11.48 -30.54 -7.11
CA ASP A 373 12.86 -30.12 -6.97
C ASP A 373 13.35 -30.40 -5.55
N LYS A 374 14.61 -30.84 -5.43
CA LYS A 374 15.20 -31.24 -4.15
C LYS A 374 15.67 -30.03 -3.38
N VAL A 375 15.31 -29.95 -2.09
CA VAL A 375 15.69 -28.79 -1.25
C VAL A 375 17.22 -28.62 -1.20
N ILE A 376 17.95 -29.74 -1.11
CA ILE A 376 19.41 -29.73 -1.03
C ILE A 376 20.11 -29.16 -2.29
N SER A 377 19.47 -29.20 -3.47
CA SER A 377 20.12 -28.72 -4.70
C SER A 377 20.26 -27.20 -4.76
N PHE A 378 19.51 -26.46 -3.94
CA PHE A 378 19.59 -25.00 -3.88
C PHE A 378 20.73 -24.51 -2.98
N PHE A 379 21.23 -25.35 -2.06
CA PHE A 379 22.24 -24.98 -1.07
C PHE A 379 23.31 -26.07 -0.89
N PRO A 380 24.03 -26.47 -1.96
CA PRO A 380 25.04 -27.53 -1.89
C PRO A 380 26.21 -27.18 -0.96
N ASP A 381 26.45 -25.89 -0.74
CA ASP A 381 27.48 -25.31 0.13
C ASP A 381 27.10 -25.29 1.62
N LYS A 382 25.85 -25.62 1.97
CA LYS A 382 25.30 -25.54 3.35
C LYS A 382 24.86 -26.88 3.92
N LEU A 383 25.25 -27.98 3.27
CA LEU A 383 24.85 -29.32 3.68
C LEU A 383 25.63 -29.77 4.92
N PRO A 384 24.99 -30.54 5.84
CA PRO A 384 25.72 -31.17 6.93
C PRO A 384 26.72 -32.19 6.38
N ALA A 385 27.75 -32.50 7.17
CA ALA A 385 28.77 -33.48 6.79
C ALA A 385 28.19 -34.86 6.42
N ASN A 386 27.10 -35.26 7.08
CA ASN A 386 26.36 -36.49 6.79
C ASN A 386 24.95 -36.14 6.31
N VAL A 387 24.68 -36.33 5.02
CA VAL A 387 23.35 -36.09 4.43
C VAL A 387 22.56 -37.40 4.43
N SER A 388 21.48 -37.48 5.21
CA SER A 388 20.61 -38.65 5.27
C SER A 388 19.84 -38.87 3.97
N GLU A 389 19.40 -40.11 3.70
CA GLU A 389 18.57 -40.39 2.51
C GLU A 389 17.24 -39.62 2.53
N ASN A 390 16.66 -39.40 3.71
CA ASN A 390 15.46 -38.58 3.86
C ASN A 390 15.72 -37.11 3.51
N LEU A 391 16.82 -36.53 3.99
CA LEU A 391 17.19 -35.14 3.64
C LEU A 391 17.45 -35.00 2.14
N LYS A 392 18.13 -35.97 1.50
CA LYS A 392 18.32 -36.00 0.04
C LYS A 392 17.00 -36.08 -0.72
N ALA A 393 16.00 -36.77 -0.16
CA ALA A 393 14.71 -36.97 -0.79
C ALA A 393 13.75 -35.77 -0.68
N MET A 394 13.96 -34.87 0.29
CA MET A 394 13.06 -33.75 0.59
C MET A 394 12.87 -32.81 -0.62
N THR A 395 11.62 -32.45 -0.90
CA THR A 395 11.21 -31.64 -2.04
C THR A 395 10.56 -30.31 -1.63
N ILE A 396 10.35 -29.42 -2.61
CA ILE A 396 9.56 -28.20 -2.44
C ILE A 396 8.14 -28.50 -1.94
N ARG A 397 7.49 -29.57 -2.45
CA ARG A 397 6.15 -29.99 -1.98
C ARG A 397 6.15 -30.31 -0.48
N ASP A 398 7.21 -30.95 0.01
CA ASP A 398 7.31 -31.34 1.42
C ASP A 398 7.43 -30.10 2.33
N LEU A 399 8.16 -29.06 1.88
CA LEU A 399 8.23 -27.77 2.58
C LEU A 399 6.86 -27.07 2.62
N LEU A 400 6.15 -27.01 1.49
CA LEU A 400 4.84 -26.36 1.38
C LEU A 400 3.77 -27.02 2.26
N THR A 401 3.83 -28.35 2.38
CA THR A 401 2.85 -29.15 3.13
C THR A 401 3.28 -29.42 4.57
N MET A 402 4.44 -28.92 4.99
CA MET A 402 5.05 -29.17 6.31
C MET A 402 5.20 -30.67 6.61
N THR A 403 5.55 -31.45 5.59
CA THR A 403 5.79 -32.89 5.69
C THR A 403 7.25 -33.24 5.45
N CYS A 404 8.16 -32.36 5.89
CA CYS A 404 9.60 -32.46 5.61
C CYS A 404 10.27 -33.75 6.14
N GLY A 405 9.64 -34.47 7.08
CA GLY A 405 10.18 -35.68 7.69
C GLY A 405 10.89 -35.48 9.03
N HIS A 406 10.95 -34.25 9.55
CA HIS A 406 11.42 -33.99 10.92
C HIS A 406 10.38 -34.50 11.93
N ASP A 407 10.81 -35.18 12.98
CA ASP A 407 9.93 -35.57 14.10
C ASP A 407 9.45 -34.35 14.89
N THR A 408 10.37 -33.41 15.15
CA THR A 408 10.08 -32.09 15.73
C THR A 408 10.64 -31.01 14.83
N ALA A 409 9.85 -29.96 14.58
CA ALA A 409 10.29 -28.87 13.71
C ALA A 409 11.50 -28.14 14.30
N PRO A 410 12.53 -27.82 13.49
CA PRO A 410 13.63 -26.99 13.95
C PRO A 410 13.12 -25.59 14.32
N SER A 411 13.70 -25.02 15.37
CA SER A 411 13.42 -23.66 15.83
C SER A 411 14.69 -22.82 15.79
N VAL A 412 14.50 -21.52 15.60
CA VAL A 412 15.59 -20.54 15.64
C VAL A 412 15.28 -19.50 16.71
N ASN A 413 16.30 -19.03 17.41
CA ASN A 413 16.15 -17.90 18.30
C ASN A 413 16.13 -16.62 17.46
N THR A 414 14.94 -16.06 17.23
CA THR A 414 14.73 -14.84 16.44
C THR A 414 15.28 -13.58 17.11
N GLN A 415 15.65 -13.66 18.40
CA GLN A 415 16.26 -12.56 19.17
C GLN A 415 17.76 -12.77 19.41
N ALA A 416 18.36 -13.83 18.84
CA ALA A 416 19.78 -14.10 19.04
C ALA A 416 20.64 -12.96 18.46
N THR A 417 21.40 -12.31 19.34
CA THR A 417 22.46 -11.35 19.01
C THR A 417 23.85 -12.01 19.03
N GLU A 418 23.90 -13.35 19.06
CA GLU A 418 25.15 -14.11 19.13
C GLU A 418 26.05 -13.83 17.93
N THR A 419 27.37 -13.85 18.15
CA THR A 419 28.39 -13.72 17.08
C THR A 419 29.35 -14.91 17.17
N PRO A 420 29.60 -15.67 16.08
CA PRO A 420 28.95 -15.53 14.78
C PRO A 420 27.49 -16.00 14.81
N VAL A 421 26.60 -15.28 14.13
CA VAL A 421 25.21 -15.69 13.97
C VAL A 421 25.16 -16.97 13.14
N LYS A 422 24.53 -18.03 13.66
CA LYS A 422 24.33 -19.27 12.90
C LYS A 422 23.40 -19.04 11.71
N ASP A 423 23.77 -19.55 10.55
CA ASP A 423 22.94 -19.52 9.35
C ASP A 423 21.69 -20.39 9.54
N TRP A 424 20.51 -19.83 9.30
CA TRP A 424 19.24 -20.55 9.52
C TRP A 424 18.98 -21.64 8.47
N VAL A 425 19.54 -21.50 7.26
CA VAL A 425 19.48 -22.55 6.22
C VAL A 425 20.32 -23.75 6.65
N GLU A 426 21.55 -23.52 7.13
CA GLU A 426 22.41 -24.59 7.65
C GLU A 426 21.75 -25.28 8.86
N GLN A 427 21.16 -24.51 9.76
CA GLN A 427 20.44 -25.07 10.92
C GLN A 427 19.28 -25.98 10.50
N PHE A 428 18.49 -25.57 9.51
CA PHE A 428 17.42 -26.41 8.99
C PHE A 428 17.97 -27.69 8.36
N LEU A 429 18.99 -27.57 7.50
CA LEU A 429 19.57 -28.71 6.78
C LEU A 429 20.33 -29.68 7.69
N ALA A 430 20.86 -29.20 8.82
CA ALA A 430 21.54 -30.02 9.81
C ALA A 430 20.59 -30.69 10.82
N HIS A 431 19.32 -30.28 10.87
CA HIS A 431 18.33 -30.86 11.78
C HIS A 431 17.98 -32.30 11.34
N PRO A 432 17.87 -33.27 12.28
CA PRO A 432 17.56 -34.65 11.93
C PRO A 432 16.24 -34.83 11.16
N VAL A 433 16.26 -35.62 10.08
CA VAL A 433 15.08 -35.96 9.26
C VAL A 433 14.77 -37.45 9.42
N GLU A 434 14.07 -37.82 10.48
CA GLU A 434 13.85 -39.21 10.91
C GLU A 434 12.85 -39.95 10.00
N HIS A 435 11.83 -39.25 9.53
CA HIS A 435 10.75 -39.82 8.72
C HIS A 435 10.99 -39.55 7.23
N LYS A 436 10.39 -40.39 6.39
CA LYS A 436 10.38 -40.15 4.94
C LYS A 436 9.62 -38.84 4.63
N PRO A 437 10.16 -37.90 3.85
CA PRO A 437 9.42 -36.71 3.44
C PRO A 437 8.09 -37.08 2.75
N GLY A 438 7.05 -36.31 3.01
CA GLY A 438 5.69 -36.55 2.53
C GLY A 438 4.87 -37.52 3.39
N THR A 439 5.45 -38.18 4.42
CA THR A 439 4.73 -39.20 5.21
C THR A 439 4.42 -38.80 6.65
N PHE A 440 5.01 -37.72 7.16
CA PHE A 440 4.82 -37.26 8.55
C PHE A 440 4.66 -35.75 8.59
N PHE A 441 3.57 -35.27 9.20
CA PHE A 441 3.28 -33.84 9.34
C PHE A 441 3.86 -33.32 10.66
N ALA A 442 4.66 -32.25 10.57
CA ALA A 442 5.14 -31.48 11.71
C ALA A 442 5.10 -30.00 11.36
N TYR A 443 4.33 -29.20 12.11
CA TYR A 443 4.19 -27.77 11.84
C TYR A 443 5.55 -27.05 11.88
N ASN A 444 5.99 -26.50 10.75
CA ASN A 444 7.39 -26.11 10.56
C ASN A 444 7.56 -24.73 9.91
N SER A 445 7.70 -23.68 10.74
CA SER A 445 7.94 -22.32 10.25
C SER A 445 9.30 -22.16 9.57
N LEU A 446 10.33 -22.89 10.01
CA LEU A 446 11.65 -22.84 9.37
C LEU A 446 11.67 -23.53 8.00
N GLY A 447 10.78 -24.50 7.79
CA GLY A 447 10.49 -25.07 6.46
C GLY A 447 9.90 -24.05 5.50
N THR A 448 9.03 -23.15 5.98
CA THR A 448 8.57 -22.02 5.16
C THR A 448 9.67 -20.97 4.96
N TYR A 449 10.53 -20.74 5.94
CA TYR A 449 11.71 -19.90 5.75
C TYR A 449 12.62 -20.46 4.64
N MET A 450 12.80 -21.78 4.55
CA MET A 450 13.51 -22.41 3.44
C MET A 450 12.89 -22.10 2.08
N LEU A 451 11.55 -22.05 1.96
CA LEU A 451 10.91 -21.61 0.72
C LEU A 451 11.27 -20.15 0.37
N SER A 452 11.29 -19.26 1.35
CA SER A 452 11.74 -17.87 1.16
C SER A 452 13.20 -17.81 0.68
N ALA A 453 14.08 -18.57 1.32
CA ALA A 453 15.49 -18.67 0.92
C ALA A 453 15.65 -19.22 -0.52
N ILE A 454 14.83 -20.21 -0.90
CA ILE A 454 14.83 -20.79 -2.25
C ILE A 454 14.33 -19.78 -3.28
N VAL A 455 13.25 -19.05 -2.99
CA VAL A 455 12.77 -17.95 -3.85
C VAL A 455 13.90 -16.96 -4.08
N GLN A 456 14.60 -16.54 -3.03
CA GLN A 456 15.73 -15.62 -3.15
C GLN A 456 16.91 -16.22 -3.92
N LYS A 457 17.21 -17.51 -3.75
CA LYS A 457 18.26 -18.21 -4.50
C LYS A 457 17.94 -18.29 -6.00
N VAL A 458 16.68 -18.56 -6.35
CA VAL A 458 16.22 -18.71 -7.75
C VAL A 458 16.07 -17.36 -8.46
N THR A 459 15.74 -16.30 -7.71
CA THR A 459 15.42 -14.98 -8.27
C THR A 459 16.57 -13.99 -8.20
N GLY A 460 17.43 -14.09 -7.18
CA GLY A 460 18.37 -13.03 -6.80
C GLY A 460 17.69 -11.87 -6.06
N GLU A 461 16.38 -11.94 -5.80
CA GLU A 461 15.57 -10.91 -5.16
C GLU A 461 15.09 -11.41 -3.79
N LYS A 462 14.88 -10.52 -2.82
CA LYS A 462 14.20 -10.93 -1.59
C LYS A 462 12.77 -11.34 -1.90
N LEU A 463 12.17 -12.20 -1.07
CA LEU A 463 10.79 -12.68 -1.26
C LEU A 463 9.79 -11.53 -1.43
N VAL A 464 9.90 -10.48 -0.60
CA VAL A 464 9.03 -9.31 -0.68
C VAL A 464 9.20 -8.55 -1.99
N ASP A 465 10.44 -8.40 -2.47
CA ASP A 465 10.78 -7.68 -3.70
C ASP A 465 10.27 -8.44 -4.93
N TYR A 466 10.43 -9.77 -4.94
CA TYR A 466 9.90 -10.64 -6.00
C TYR A 466 8.37 -10.56 -6.09
N LEU A 467 7.69 -10.58 -4.94
CA LEU A 467 6.22 -10.51 -4.86
C LEU A 467 5.66 -9.12 -5.16
N TYR A 468 6.44 -8.05 -4.97
CA TYR A 468 5.93 -6.69 -5.09
C TYR A 468 5.30 -6.37 -6.45
N PRO A 469 6.02 -6.48 -7.57
CA PRO A 469 5.43 -6.19 -8.89
C PRO A 469 4.43 -7.26 -9.33
N ARG A 470 4.50 -8.48 -8.78
CA ARG A 470 3.72 -9.64 -9.24
C ARG A 470 2.39 -9.83 -8.50
N LEU A 471 2.33 -9.47 -7.23
CA LEU A 471 1.19 -9.71 -6.34
C LEU A 471 0.75 -8.44 -5.62
N PHE A 472 1.65 -7.76 -4.89
CA PHE A 472 1.25 -6.64 -4.03
C PHE A 472 0.77 -5.43 -4.84
N ARG A 473 1.52 -4.99 -5.86
CA ARG A 473 1.12 -3.85 -6.69
C ARG A 473 -0.19 -4.12 -7.46
N PRO A 474 -0.43 -5.31 -8.06
CA PRO A 474 -1.73 -5.66 -8.66
C PRO A 474 -2.91 -5.51 -7.71
N LEU A 475 -2.74 -5.94 -6.47
CA LEU A 475 -3.77 -5.83 -5.44
C LEU A 475 -3.84 -4.42 -4.80
N GLY A 476 -2.92 -3.52 -5.12
CA GLY A 476 -2.82 -2.21 -4.47
C GLY A 476 -2.44 -2.31 -2.99
N ILE A 477 -1.66 -3.34 -2.65
CA ILE A 477 -1.06 -3.51 -1.33
C ILE A 477 0.25 -2.73 -1.34
N VAL A 478 0.35 -1.73 -0.47
CA VAL A 478 1.52 -0.85 -0.33
C VAL A 478 2.05 -0.86 1.10
N ASN A 479 3.24 -0.31 1.29
CA ASN A 479 3.97 -0.24 2.56
C ASN A 479 4.18 -1.61 3.24
N VAL A 480 4.43 -2.64 2.43
CA VAL A 480 4.67 -4.00 2.88
C VAL A 480 5.97 -4.06 3.67
N LYS A 481 5.90 -4.59 4.89
CA LYS A 481 7.07 -4.87 5.73
C LYS A 481 7.12 -6.34 6.07
N TRP A 482 8.29 -6.94 5.90
CA TRP A 482 8.53 -8.33 6.23
C TRP A 482 9.85 -8.46 6.99
N GLN A 483 9.79 -8.99 8.21
CA GLN A 483 10.98 -9.28 9.00
C GLN A 483 12.00 -10.11 8.22
N GLU A 484 13.28 -9.85 8.49
CA GLU A 484 14.41 -10.52 7.84
C GLU A 484 15.21 -11.30 8.87
N SER A 485 15.78 -12.43 8.43
CA SER A 485 16.82 -13.11 9.16
C SER A 485 18.12 -12.31 9.13
N PRO A 486 19.08 -12.62 10.01
CA PRO A 486 20.40 -12.00 9.97
C PRO A 486 21.17 -12.21 8.65
N GLN A 487 20.75 -13.19 7.83
CA GLN A 487 21.30 -13.44 6.50
C GLN A 487 20.65 -12.56 5.41
N GLY A 488 19.74 -11.66 5.77
CA GLY A 488 19.03 -10.78 4.82
C GLY A 488 17.94 -11.50 4.00
N ILE A 489 17.41 -12.62 4.52
CA ILE A 489 16.32 -13.39 3.89
C ILE A 489 15.03 -13.07 4.62
N ASN A 490 13.93 -12.72 3.92
CA ASN A 490 12.64 -12.51 4.58
C ASN A 490 12.20 -13.80 5.30
N CYS A 491 11.65 -13.68 6.51
CA CYS A 491 11.29 -14.83 7.35
C CYS A 491 10.32 -15.81 6.66
N GLY A 492 9.41 -15.32 5.80
CA GLY A 492 8.49 -16.13 4.99
C GLY A 492 7.34 -16.79 5.79
N GLY A 493 7.65 -17.42 6.92
CA GLY A 493 6.67 -18.10 7.76
C GLY A 493 5.95 -17.20 8.78
N TRP A 494 6.50 -16.01 9.03
CA TRP A 494 6.03 -15.01 10.00
C TRP A 494 6.57 -13.62 9.65
N GLY A 495 6.20 -12.62 10.44
CA GLY A 495 6.83 -11.29 10.40
C GLY A 495 6.40 -10.40 9.23
N LEU A 496 5.38 -10.80 8.47
CA LEU A 496 4.70 -9.93 7.50
C LEU A 496 3.71 -9.02 8.23
N TYR A 497 3.71 -7.74 7.88
CA TYR A 497 2.75 -6.75 8.36
C TYR A 497 1.91 -6.24 7.20
N LEU A 498 0.58 -6.33 7.30
CA LEU A 498 -0.37 -5.82 6.30
C LEU A 498 -1.65 -5.29 6.97
N LYS A 499 -2.42 -4.48 6.25
CA LYS A 499 -3.74 -4.00 6.71
C LYS A 499 -4.80 -5.08 6.53
N THR A 500 -5.91 -4.99 7.26
CA THR A 500 -7.04 -5.92 7.15
C THR A 500 -7.62 -6.00 5.74
N GLU A 501 -7.68 -4.87 5.04
CA GLU A 501 -8.12 -4.84 3.64
C GLU A 501 -7.17 -5.59 2.70
N ASP A 502 -5.86 -5.60 2.99
CA ASP A 502 -4.88 -6.34 2.19
C ASP A 502 -5.07 -7.87 2.35
N LEU A 503 -5.43 -8.33 3.55
CA LEU A 503 -5.84 -9.73 3.77
C LEU A 503 -7.13 -10.04 2.99
N ALA A 504 -8.11 -9.15 3.03
CA ALA A 504 -9.37 -9.32 2.32
C ALA A 504 -9.15 -9.38 0.80
N LYS A 505 -8.26 -8.54 0.26
CA LYS A 505 -7.84 -8.59 -1.16
C LYS A 505 -7.19 -9.93 -1.52
N MET A 506 -6.33 -10.45 -0.64
CA MET A 506 -5.72 -11.78 -0.85
C MET A 506 -6.76 -12.90 -0.85
N GLY A 507 -7.72 -12.87 0.09
CA GLY A 507 -8.84 -13.81 0.08
C GLY A 507 -9.73 -13.67 -1.15
N GLN A 508 -9.98 -12.44 -1.60
CA GLN A 508 -10.79 -12.17 -2.79
C GLN A 508 -10.09 -12.66 -4.07
N LEU A 509 -8.76 -12.51 -4.16
CA LEU A 509 -7.96 -13.11 -5.22
C LEU A 509 -8.12 -14.63 -5.27
N PHE A 510 -8.10 -15.30 -4.10
CA PHE A 510 -8.26 -16.75 -4.00
C PHE A 510 -9.68 -17.18 -4.39
N LEU A 511 -10.70 -16.45 -3.92
CA LEU A 511 -12.10 -16.63 -4.31
C LEU A 511 -12.29 -16.52 -5.84
N GLN A 512 -11.56 -15.59 -6.47
CA GLN A 512 -11.53 -15.37 -7.91
C GLN A 512 -10.55 -16.27 -8.66
N LYS A 513 -10.10 -17.38 -8.04
CA LYS A 513 -9.21 -18.37 -8.63
C LYS A 513 -7.93 -17.77 -9.21
N GLY A 514 -7.39 -16.77 -8.53
CA GLY A 514 -6.13 -16.12 -8.89
C GLY A 514 -6.26 -15.04 -9.97
N LYS A 515 -7.48 -14.73 -10.43
CA LYS A 515 -7.75 -13.61 -11.33
C LYS A 515 -8.06 -12.35 -10.52
N TRP A 516 -7.40 -11.25 -10.82
CA TRP A 516 -7.68 -9.92 -10.25
C TRP A 516 -7.93 -8.94 -11.37
N ASN A 517 -9.10 -8.30 -11.37
CA ASN A 517 -9.61 -7.59 -12.54
C ASN A 517 -9.54 -8.52 -13.77
N ASP A 518 -8.90 -8.08 -14.86
CA ASP A 518 -8.71 -8.88 -16.08
C ASP A 518 -7.39 -9.64 -16.14
N ARG A 519 -6.57 -9.62 -15.08
CA ARG A 519 -5.25 -10.24 -15.05
C ARG A 519 -5.25 -11.52 -14.23
N GLN A 520 -4.68 -12.59 -14.79
CA GLN A 520 -4.32 -13.77 -14.01
C GLN A 520 -3.06 -13.45 -13.20
N VAL A 521 -3.21 -13.32 -11.89
CA VAL A 521 -2.10 -13.02 -10.96
C VAL A 521 -1.47 -14.33 -10.46
N LEU A 522 -2.29 -15.28 -10.01
CA LEU A 522 -1.87 -16.65 -9.65
C LEU A 522 -2.58 -17.62 -10.57
N SER A 523 -1.97 -18.70 -11.05
CA SER A 523 -2.65 -19.64 -11.94
C SER A 523 -3.83 -20.33 -11.24
N GLU A 524 -4.90 -20.62 -11.99
CA GLU A 524 -6.06 -21.36 -11.45
C GLU A 524 -5.63 -22.74 -10.92
N GLU A 525 -4.69 -23.40 -11.61
CA GLU A 525 -4.10 -24.67 -11.17
C GLU A 525 -3.42 -24.56 -9.81
N TRP A 526 -2.66 -23.48 -9.57
CA TRP A 526 -2.04 -23.25 -8.27
C TRP A 526 -3.09 -23.03 -7.18
N ILE A 527 -4.11 -22.22 -7.45
CA ILE A 527 -5.18 -21.97 -6.47
C ILE A 527 -5.93 -23.26 -6.13
N ALA A 528 -6.15 -24.16 -7.09
CA ALA A 528 -6.81 -25.44 -6.85
C ALA A 528 -6.04 -26.37 -5.88
N GLU A 529 -4.72 -26.21 -5.74
CA GLU A 529 -3.90 -26.94 -4.76
C GLU A 529 -3.86 -26.27 -3.38
N THR A 530 -4.51 -25.11 -3.20
CA THR A 530 -4.49 -24.34 -1.95
C THR A 530 -5.73 -24.60 -1.07
N SER A 531 -5.63 -24.22 0.22
CA SER A 531 -6.74 -24.27 1.18
C SER A 531 -7.62 -23.03 1.05
N ALA A 532 -8.93 -23.18 1.27
CA ALA A 532 -9.90 -22.08 1.36
C ALA A 532 -9.74 -21.21 2.64
N ARG A 533 -8.77 -21.51 3.50
CA ARG A 533 -8.54 -20.82 4.76
C ARG A 533 -7.05 -20.65 5.07
N ALA A 534 -6.68 -19.45 5.52
CA ALA A 534 -5.38 -19.15 6.11
C ALA A 534 -5.54 -18.75 7.59
N ASN A 535 -4.70 -19.34 8.45
CA ASN A 535 -4.73 -19.12 9.90
C ASN A 535 -3.37 -18.59 10.39
N GLY A 536 -3.40 -17.49 11.12
CA GLY A 536 -2.28 -16.92 11.85
C GLY A 536 -2.43 -17.14 13.35
N ALA A 537 -1.30 -17.31 14.05
CA ALA A 537 -1.30 -17.37 15.50
C ALA A 537 -1.99 -16.14 16.10
N ASN A 538 -2.68 -16.31 17.22
CA ASN A 538 -3.43 -15.26 17.89
C ASN A 538 -4.61 -14.68 17.09
N GLY A 539 -5.15 -15.42 16.11
CA GLY A 539 -6.46 -15.12 15.51
C GLY A 539 -6.47 -14.24 14.27
N GLN A 540 -5.40 -14.23 13.47
CA GLN A 540 -5.48 -13.63 12.12
C GLN A 540 -6.06 -14.65 11.13
N TYR A 541 -7.05 -14.24 10.34
CA TYR A 541 -7.75 -15.14 9.43
C TYR A 541 -7.94 -14.54 8.05
N ILE A 542 -7.85 -15.40 7.04
CA ILE A 542 -8.49 -15.22 5.73
C ILE A 542 -9.41 -16.43 5.54
N LEU A 543 -10.70 -16.17 5.47
CA LEU A 543 -11.74 -17.18 5.30
C LEU A 543 -12.38 -16.98 3.94
N VAL A 544 -12.11 -17.87 2.99
CA VAL A 544 -12.71 -17.86 1.65
C VAL A 544 -13.92 -18.79 1.66
N ILE A 545 -15.08 -18.28 1.25
CA ILE A 545 -16.38 -18.97 1.33
C ILE A 545 -17.00 -18.97 -0.07
N PRO A 546 -16.57 -19.87 -0.97
CA PRO A 546 -17.00 -19.86 -2.38
C PRO A 546 -18.50 -19.97 -2.57
N GLU A 547 -19.19 -20.77 -1.75
CA GLU A 547 -20.63 -20.97 -1.81
C GLU A 547 -21.45 -19.70 -1.44
N LYS A 548 -20.79 -18.71 -0.84
CA LYS A 548 -21.36 -17.40 -0.52
C LYS A 548 -20.80 -16.27 -1.37
N ASP A 549 -19.85 -16.57 -2.26
CA ASP A 549 -19.03 -15.59 -2.97
C ASP A 549 -18.50 -14.52 -2.00
N ALA A 550 -17.95 -14.97 -0.87
CA ALA A 550 -17.57 -14.12 0.25
C ALA A 550 -16.19 -14.43 0.82
N VAL A 551 -15.59 -13.40 1.44
CA VAL A 551 -14.34 -13.45 2.18
C VAL A 551 -14.53 -12.76 3.52
N ILE A 552 -14.03 -13.37 4.59
CA ILE A 552 -13.92 -12.73 5.90
C ILE A 552 -12.44 -12.64 6.27
N ALA A 553 -11.95 -11.42 6.47
CA ALA A 553 -10.61 -11.14 6.96
C ALA A 553 -10.67 -10.64 8.40
N VAL A 554 -9.81 -11.18 9.27
CA VAL A 554 -9.78 -10.84 10.69
C VAL A 554 -8.34 -10.58 11.15
N THR A 555 -8.17 -9.57 11.99
CA THR A 555 -6.97 -9.40 12.82
C THR A 555 -7.38 -9.32 14.29
N ALA A 556 -6.59 -9.95 15.15
CA ALA A 556 -6.88 -10.11 16.57
C ALA A 556 -5.59 -10.42 17.35
N HIS A 557 -5.69 -10.42 18.67
CA HIS A 557 -4.68 -10.92 19.60
C HIS A 557 -5.29 -11.87 20.64
N ILE A 558 -5.78 -13.03 20.16
CA ILE A 558 -6.60 -13.95 20.96
C ILE A 558 -5.87 -15.23 21.36
N GLY A 559 -6.12 -15.72 22.58
CA GLY A 559 -5.57 -17.00 23.05
C GLY A 559 -6.36 -18.23 22.56
N ASP A 560 -7.68 -18.10 22.41
CA ASP A 560 -8.58 -19.18 21.96
C ASP A 560 -9.10 -18.90 20.55
N MET A 561 -8.36 -19.41 19.57
CA MET A 561 -8.65 -19.26 18.15
C MET A 561 -9.95 -19.94 17.70
N GLN A 562 -10.35 -21.04 18.35
CA GLN A 562 -11.52 -21.81 17.92
C GLN A 562 -12.81 -21.09 18.29
N VAL A 563 -12.86 -20.45 19.46
CA VAL A 563 -14.01 -19.65 19.88
C VAL A 563 -14.33 -18.58 18.85
N GLU A 564 -13.33 -17.85 18.34
CA GLU A 564 -13.53 -16.83 17.33
C GLU A 564 -14.17 -17.40 16.04
N LEU A 565 -13.66 -18.53 15.55
CA LEU A 565 -14.24 -19.20 14.37
C LEU A 565 -15.70 -19.66 14.63
N ASP A 566 -15.98 -20.19 15.81
CA ASP A 566 -17.33 -20.61 16.19
C ASP A 566 -18.31 -19.43 16.21
N LEU A 567 -17.86 -18.24 16.65
CA LEU A 567 -18.65 -17.02 16.63
C LEU A 567 -18.95 -16.57 15.19
N ILE A 568 -17.94 -16.58 14.31
CA ILE A 568 -18.12 -16.24 12.89
C ILE A 568 -19.14 -17.22 12.27
N TRP A 569 -19.01 -18.53 12.51
CA TRP A 569 -19.89 -19.55 11.92
C TRP A 569 -21.31 -19.46 12.46
N LYS A 570 -21.47 -19.13 13.73
CA LYS A 570 -22.77 -19.01 14.38
C LYS A 570 -23.54 -17.78 13.93
N TYR A 571 -22.86 -16.63 13.81
CA TYR A 571 -23.54 -15.35 13.62
C TYR A 571 -23.43 -14.82 12.18
N LEU A 572 -22.25 -14.87 11.57
CA LEU A 572 -21.98 -14.19 10.30
C LEU A 572 -22.31 -15.07 9.09
N LEU A 573 -21.83 -16.31 9.08
CA LEU A 573 -22.03 -17.23 7.94
C LEU A 573 -23.51 -17.42 7.53
N PRO A 574 -24.48 -17.52 8.46
CA PRO A 574 -25.89 -17.64 8.09
C PRO A 574 -26.48 -16.35 7.51
N ALA A 575 -25.82 -15.20 7.70
CA ALA A 575 -26.27 -13.88 7.26
C ALA A 575 -25.73 -13.46 5.88
N LEU A 576 -24.64 -14.07 5.44
CA LEU A 576 -24.13 -14.06 4.06
C LEU A 576 -25.07 -14.83 3.13
#